data_AF-A0A7G6Z8Z0-F1
#
_entry.id   AF-A0A7G6Z8Z0-F1
#
_cell.length_a   1.000
_cell.length_b   1.000
_cell.length_c   1.000
_cell.angle_alpha   90.00
_cell.angle_beta   90.00
_cell.angle_gamma   90.00
#
_symmetry.space_group_name_H-M   'P 1'
#
loop_
_entity.id
_entity.type
_entity.pdbx_description
1 polymer ?
#
loop_
_entity_poly.entity_id
_entity_poly.type
_entity_poly.pdbx_seq_one_letter_code
_entity_poly.pdbx_strand_id
1 'polypeptide(L)' 'MPSVNNSPVPAGWYRDPLGLPQLRWWNGLSWTNRIEEHRPEIQMATPDAEESNLVAAR' A
#
# COMPACT_ATOMS: atom_id res chain seq x y z
N MET A 1 20.92 -27.36 -21.66
CA MET A 1 19.82 -27.55 -20.68
C MET A 1 19.27 -26.18 -20.35
N PRO A 2 18.00 -25.83 -20.61
CA PRO A 2 17.47 -24.57 -20.12
C PRO A 2 17.26 -24.70 -18.61
N SER A 3 17.93 -23.84 -17.84
CA SER A 3 17.69 -23.68 -16.41
C SER A 3 16.32 -23.01 -16.26
N VAL A 4 15.29 -23.76 -15.86
CA VAL A 4 13.98 -23.19 -15.56
C VAL A 4 14.12 -22.42 -14.26
N ASN A 5 14.31 -21.11 -14.37
CA ASN A 5 14.33 -20.21 -13.22
C ASN A 5 12.91 -20.10 -12.66
N ASN A 6 12.52 -21.07 -11.83
CA ASN A 6 11.24 -21.08 -11.14
C ASN A 6 11.35 -20.30 -9.81
N SER A 7 11.80 -19.05 -9.87
CA SER A 7 11.85 -18.20 -8.69
C SER A 7 10.42 -17.85 -8.27
N PRO A 8 10.04 -18.08 -7.00
CA PRO A 8 8.70 -17.73 -6.53
C PRO A 8 8.47 -16.23 -6.70
N VAL A 9 7.26 -15.87 -7.15
CA VAL A 9 6.89 -14.46 -7.31
C VAL A 9 6.91 -13.80 -5.93
N PRO A 10 7.74 -12.76 -5.71
CA PRO A 10 7.87 -12.11 -4.41
C PRO A 10 6.58 -11.37 -4.03
N ALA A 11 6.36 -11.16 -2.73
CA ALA A 11 5.24 -10.37 -2.27
C ALA A 11 5.36 -8.92 -2.75
N GLY A 12 4.29 -8.35 -3.28
CA GLY A 12 4.32 -7.04 -3.92
C GLY A 12 3.00 -6.60 -4.54
N TRP A 13 2.99 -5.40 -5.10
CA TRP A 13 1.87 -4.85 -5.88
C TRP A 13 2.00 -5.27 -7.33
N TYR A 14 0.94 -5.85 -7.87
CA TYR A 14 0.89 -6.33 -9.25
C TYR A 14 -0.44 -5.94 -9.89
N ARG A 15 -0.49 -5.95 -11.22
CA ARG A 15 -1.72 -5.65 -11.96
C ARG A 15 -2.78 -6.71 -11.69
N ASP A 16 -4.01 -6.27 -11.48
CA ASP A 16 -5.11 -7.20 -11.23
C ASP A 16 -5.38 -8.05 -12.49
N PRO A 17 -5.48 -9.39 -12.37
CA PRO A 17 -5.68 -10.28 -13.51
C PRO A 17 -7.05 -10.12 -14.19
N LEU A 18 -8.02 -9.46 -13.54
CA LEU A 18 -9.31 -9.12 -14.15
C LEU A 18 -9.20 -7.89 -15.09
N GLY A 19 -8.00 -7.32 -15.26
CA GLY A 19 -7.77 -6.19 -16.15
C GLY A 19 -8.21 -4.84 -15.57
N LEU A 20 -8.42 -4.77 -14.25
CA LEU A 20 -8.74 -3.51 -13.58
C LEU A 20 -7.49 -2.59 -13.56
N PRO A 21 -7.70 -1.26 -13.59
CA PRO A 21 -6.59 -0.30 -13.58
C PRO A 21 -5.84 -0.23 -12.23
N GLN A 22 -6.41 -0.80 -11.17
CA GLN A 22 -5.85 -0.83 -9.82
C GLN A 22 -4.77 -1.91 -9.65
N LEU A 23 -3.76 -1.61 -8.83
CA LEU A 23 -2.83 -2.64 -8.36
C LEU A 23 -3.45 -3.44 -7.22
N ARG A 24 -3.16 -4.74 -7.18
CA ARG A 24 -3.57 -5.65 -6.12
C ARG A 24 -2.36 -6.26 -5.45
N TRP A 25 -2.45 -6.55 -4.16
CA TRP A 25 -1.34 -7.10 -3.41
C TRP A 25 -1.26 -8.63 -3.55
N TRP A 26 -0.08 -9.13 -3.92
CA TRP A 26 0.30 -10.53 -3.90
C TRP A 26 1.16 -10.81 -2.66
N ASN A 27 0.85 -11.85 -1.90
CA ASN A 27 1.59 -12.19 -0.68
C ASN A 27 2.68 -13.28 -0.88
N GLY A 28 2.89 -13.77 -2.10
CA GLY A 28 3.78 -14.91 -2.38
C GLY A 28 3.03 -16.22 -2.64
N LEU A 29 1.80 -16.35 -2.15
CA LEU A 29 0.97 -17.55 -2.25
C LEU A 29 -0.35 -17.29 -2.99
N SER A 30 -1.01 -16.17 -2.67
CA SER A 30 -2.31 -15.76 -3.23
C SER A 30 -2.48 -14.25 -3.28
N TRP A 31 -3.37 -13.78 -4.14
CA TRP A 31 -3.85 -12.40 -4.14
C TRP A 31 -4.66 -12.11 -2.88
N THR A 32 -4.38 -10.99 -2.21
CA THR A 32 -5.14 -10.56 -1.02
C THR A 32 -6.27 -9.62 -1.41
N ASN A 33 -7.09 -9.20 -0.44
CA ASN A 33 -8.13 -8.17 -0.66
C ASN A 33 -7.57 -6.74 -0.65
N ARG A 34 -6.25 -6.57 -0.48
CA ARG A 34 -5.63 -5.25 -0.47
C ARG A 34 -5.42 -4.79 -1.91
N ILE A 35 -6.05 -3.68 -2.23
CA ILE A 35 -5.93 -3.00 -3.53
C ILE A 35 -5.28 -1.64 -3.27
N GLU A 36 -4.52 -1.14 -4.24
CA GLU A 36 -4.03 0.23 -4.20
C GLU A 36 -5.25 1.12 -4.40
N GLU A 37 -5.86 1.51 -3.27
CA GLU A 37 -6.83 2.59 -3.26
C GLU A 37 -6.13 3.80 -3.86
N HIS A 38 -6.71 4.37 -4.91
CA HIS A 38 -6.25 5.60 -5.55
C HIS A 38 -6.00 6.60 -4.43
N ARG A 39 -4.74 6.78 -4.02
CA ARG A 39 -4.39 7.69 -2.94
C ARG A 39 -4.92 9.04 -3.40
N PRO A 40 -5.96 9.62 -2.77
CA PRO A 40 -6.28 11.00 -3.05
C PRO A 40 -5.02 11.77 -2.65
N GLU A 41 -4.48 12.54 -3.58
CA GLU A 41 -3.14 13.14 -3.56
C GLU A 41 -2.97 14.24 -2.50
N ILE A 42 -3.43 14.02 -1.27
CA ILE A 42 -3.42 15.00 -0.18
C ILE A 42 -3.12 14.27 1.13
N GLN A 43 -1.90 13.74 1.25
CA GLN A 43 -1.21 13.91 2.52
C GLN A 43 -0.41 15.21 2.38
N MET A 44 -1.13 16.34 2.53
CA MET A 44 -0.52 17.44 3.26
C MET A 44 -0.04 16.79 4.55
N ALA A 45 1.27 16.66 4.71
CA ALA A 45 1.82 16.52 6.04
C ALA A 45 1.26 17.72 6.79
N THR A 46 0.18 17.54 7.56
CA THR A 46 -0.08 18.43 8.66
C THR A 46 1.08 18.15 9.61
N PRO A 47 2.08 19.04 9.77
CA PRO A 47 2.84 18.99 11.00
C PRO A 47 1.79 19.23 12.08
N ASP A 48 1.35 18.14 12.69
CA ASP A 48 1.09 18.01 14.12
C ASP A 48 1.18 19.36 14.84
N ALA A 49 0.14 20.19 14.67
CA ALA A 49 -0.04 21.38 15.45
C ALA A 49 -0.69 20.93 16.76
N GLU A 50 0.11 20.21 17.57
CA GLU A 50 -0.16 20.00 18.99
C GLU A 50 0.07 21.34 19.73
N GLU A 51 -0.61 22.41 19.29
CA GLU A 51 -0.87 23.59 20.13
C GLU A 51 -2.32 23.49 20.62
N SER A 52 -2.64 22.38 21.26
CA SER A 52 -3.90 22.21 21.96
C SER A 52 -3.61 21.65 23.35
N ASN A 53 -3.63 22.58 24.30
CA ASN A 53 -3.92 22.35 25.72
C ASN A 53 -2.71 22.14 26.66
N LEU A 54 -1.99 23.24 26.97
CA LEU A 54 -1.40 23.40 28.30
C LEU A 54 -2.09 24.56 29.04
N VAL A 55 -3.04 24.17 29.90
CA VAL A 55 -3.52 24.81 31.12
C VAL A 55 -4.30 26.13 31.05
N ALA A 56 -5.63 25.98 31.01
CA ALA A 56 -6.46 26.67 31.98
C ALA A 56 -5.94 26.38 33.41
N ALA A 57 -5.88 27.43 34.25
CA ALA A 57 -5.49 27.48 35.66
C ALA A 57 -4.00 27.81 35.95
N ARG A 58 -3.72 29.11 36.12
CA ARG A 58 -3.14 29.73 37.33
C ARG A 58 -3.41 31.23 37.34
#